data_AF-A0AAW1K2X7-F1
#
_entry.id   AF-A0AAW1K2X7-F1
#
_cell.length_a   1.000
_cell.length_b   1.000
_cell.length_c   1.000
_cell.angle_alpha   90.00
_cell.angle_beta   90.00
_cell.angle_gamma   90.00
#
_symmetry.space_group_name_H-M   'P 1'
#
loop_
_entity.id
_entity.type
_entity.pdbx_description
1 polymer ?
#
loop_
_entity_poly.entity_id
_entity_poly.type
_entity_poly.pdbx_seq_one_letter_code
_entity_poly.pdbx_strand_id
1 'polypeptide(L)'
;MVDLCSPKRPEEEGYQELVNIVQEHLQPTPPIIAERHKFRIRMQQKGESVTQYMAALKHLAKSCEFKESLDDNLRDQFAQYMAALKHLAKSCEFKESLDDNLRDQFVSGLQNEMVKQRLFAEKAINF
;
A
#
# COMPACT_ATOMS: atom_id res chain seq x y z
N MET A 1 -36.19 -7.13 -3.35
CA MET A 1 -36.19 -6.83 -1.91
C MET A 1 -35.59 -8.05 -1.23
N VAL A 2 -34.44 -7.92 -0.57
CA VAL A 2 -33.80 -9.04 0.13
C VAL A 2 -34.25 -8.99 1.58
N ASP A 3 -34.79 -10.08 2.09
CA ASP A 3 -35.06 -10.26 3.52
C ASP A 3 -33.74 -10.64 4.21
N LEU A 4 -33.22 -9.75 5.05
CA LEU A 4 -31.91 -9.91 5.67
C LEU A 4 -31.89 -10.92 6.83
N CYS A 5 -33.05 -11.29 7.39
CA CYS A 5 -33.14 -12.22 8.52
C CYS A 5 -33.47 -13.67 8.11
N SER A 6 -33.89 -13.88 6.86
CA SER A 6 -34.26 -15.21 6.34
C SER A 6 -33.15 -16.26 6.58
N PRO A 7 -33.48 -17.46 7.10
CA PRO A 7 -34.82 -18.03 7.27
C PRO A 7 -35.52 -17.69 8.59
N LYS A 8 -34.84 -17.00 9.50
CA LYS A 8 -35.39 -16.62 10.80
C LYS A 8 -36.12 -15.29 10.70
N ARG A 9 -36.96 -14.99 11.68
CA ARG A 9 -37.63 -13.70 11.74
C ARG A 9 -36.83 -12.71 12.58
N PRO A 10 -36.90 -11.39 12.30
CA PRO A 10 -36.18 -10.39 13.10
C PRO A 10 -36.50 -10.45 14.59
N GLU A 11 -37.71 -10.87 14.97
CA GLU A 11 -38.15 -11.01 16.36
C GLU A 11 -37.52 -12.21 17.08
N GLU A 12 -36.89 -13.13 16.33
CA GLU A 12 -36.21 -14.32 16.84
C GLU A 12 -34.71 -14.09 17.06
N GLU A 13 -34.18 -12.94 16.65
CA GLU A 13 -32.78 -12.57 16.77
C GLU A 13 -32.53 -11.57 17.90
N GLY A 14 -31.35 -11.64 18.49
CA GLY A 14 -30.90 -10.65 19.46
C GLY A 14 -30.68 -9.29 18.80
N TYR A 15 -30.81 -8.20 19.56
CA TYR A 15 -30.50 -6.85 19.07
C TYR A 15 -29.11 -6.76 18.43
N GLN A 16 -28.11 -7.43 19.01
CA GLN A 16 -26.74 -7.42 18.48
C GLN A 16 -26.64 -8.15 17.14
N GLU A 17 -27.30 -9.30 16.97
CA GLU A 17 -27.39 -10.03 15.71
C GLU A 17 -28.06 -9.19 14.62
N LEU A 18 -29.16 -8.50 14.93
CA LEU A 18 -29.84 -7.62 13.98
C LEU A 18 -28.95 -6.47 13.52
N VAL A 19 -28.19 -5.86 14.43
CA VAL A 19 -27.22 -4.82 14.10
C VAL A 19 -26.12 -5.38 13.19
N ASN A 20 -25.59 -6.56 13.49
CA ASN A 20 -24.56 -7.20 12.68
C ASN A 20 -25.06 -7.52 11.26
N ILE A 21 -26.25 -8.10 11.12
CA ILE A 21 -26.89 -8.43 9.84
C ILE A 21 -27.04 -7.18 8.96
N VAL A 22 -27.53 -6.07 9.55
CA VAL A 22 -27.68 -4.79 8.84
C VAL A 22 -26.32 -4.21 8.46
N GLN A 23 -25.33 -4.29 9.35
CA GLN A 23 -23.97 -3.81 9.08
C GLN A 23 -23.31 -4.58 7.94
N GLU A 24 -23.39 -5.91 7.93
CA GLU A 24 -22.84 -6.75 6.85
C GLU A 24 -23.50 -6.46 5.50
N HIS A 25 -24.79 -6.14 5.48
CA HIS A 25 -25.50 -5.81 4.25
C HIS A 25 -25.13 -4.42 3.71
N LEU A 26 -25.05 -3.42 4.59
CA LEU A 26 -24.78 -2.02 4.20
C LEU A 26 -23.29 -1.74 3.97
N GLN A 27 -22.43 -2.45 4.70
CA GLN A 27 -20.98 -2.28 4.67
C GLN A 27 -20.31 -3.66 4.64
N PRO A 28 -20.49 -4.43 3.55
CA PRO A 28 -19.87 -5.73 3.45
C PRO A 28 -18.35 -5.56 3.55
N THR A 29 -17.74 -6.31 4.45
CA THR A 29 -16.28 -6.35 4.60
C THR A 29 -15.67 -6.67 3.22
N PRO A 30 -14.85 -5.79 2.64
CA PRO A 30 -14.25 -6.04 1.34
C PRO A 30 -13.45 -7.35 1.38
N PRO A 31 -13.56 -8.22 0.36
CA PRO A 31 -12.75 -9.43 0.30
C PRO A 31 -11.27 -9.08 0.38
N ILE A 32 -10.50 -9.80 1.20
CA ILE A 32 -9.05 -9.58 1.37
C ILE A 32 -8.32 -9.54 0.02
N ILE A 33 -8.76 -10.36 -0.94
CA ILE A 33 -8.20 -10.40 -2.30
C ILE A 33 -8.37 -9.05 -3.01
N ALA A 34 -9.53 -8.40 -2.86
CA ALA A 34 -9.77 -7.08 -3.45
C ALA A 34 -8.89 -6.00 -2.80
N GLU A 35 -8.73 -6.02 -1.48
CA GLU A 35 -7.85 -5.08 -0.76
C GLU A 35 -6.39 -5.26 -1.15
N ARG A 36 -5.92 -6.51 -1.23
CA ARG A 36 -4.57 -6.84 -1.70
C ARG A 36 -4.37 -6.42 -3.14
N HIS A 37 -5.35 -6.60 -4.01
CA HIS A 37 -5.28 -6.14 -5.40
C HIS A 37 -5.14 -4.61 -5.45
N LYS A 38 -5.95 -3.85 -4.68
CA LYS A 38 -5.82 -2.39 -4.58
C LYS A 38 -4.42 -1.97 -4.13
N PHE A 39 -3.85 -2.66 -3.14
CA PHE A 39 -2.48 -2.45 -2.69
C PHE A 39 -1.46 -2.69 -3.80
N ARG A 40 -1.58 -3.81 -4.54
CA ARG A 40 -0.61 -4.23 -5.57
C ARG A 40 -0.61 -3.34 -6.81
N ILE A 41 -1.76 -2.82 -7.22
CA ILE A 41 -1.85 -1.94 -8.40
C ILE A 41 -1.54 -0.47 -8.07
N ARG A 42 -1.29 -0.14 -6.80
CA ARG A 42 -1.03 1.24 -6.38
C ARG A 42 0.33 1.69 -6.91
N MET A 43 0.31 2.69 -7.78
CA MET A 43 1.49 3.39 -8.33
C MET A 43 1.52 4.84 -7.86
N GLN A 44 2.70 5.44 -7.70
CA GLN A 44 2.84 6.85 -7.33
C GLN A 44 2.01 7.76 -8.24
N GLN A 45 1.20 8.65 -7.66
CA GLN A 45 0.38 9.60 -8.41
C GLN A 45 1.20 10.78 -8.91
N LYS A 46 0.72 11.46 -9.95
CA LYS A 46 1.38 12.67 -10.46
C LYS A 46 1.46 13.73 -9.36
N GLY A 47 2.66 14.20 -9.05
CA GLY A 47 2.92 15.19 -8.00
C GLY A 47 2.94 14.63 -6.58
N GLU A 48 2.75 13.32 -6.41
CA GLU A 48 2.90 12.65 -5.12
C GLU A 48 4.38 12.43 -4.82
N SER A 49 4.84 12.82 -3.63
CA SER A 49 6.20 12.51 -3.17
C SER A 49 6.35 11.04 -2.74
N VAL A 50 7.58 10.53 -2.68
CA VAL A 50 7.84 9.14 -2.27
C VAL A 50 7.36 8.87 -0.84
N THR A 51 7.43 9.85 0.07
CA THR A 51 6.85 9.77 1.43
C THR A 51 5.35 9.55 1.41
N GLN A 52 4.63 10.36 0.63
CA GLN A 52 3.18 10.28 0.51
C GLN A 52 2.77 8.94 -0.10
N TYR A 53 3.50 8.47 -1.12
CA TYR A 53 3.29 7.16 -1.71
C TYR A 53 3.47 6.04 -0.67
N MET A 54 4.57 6.05 0.09
CA MET A 54 4.81 5.06 1.14
C MET A 54 3.75 5.11 2.26
N ALA A 55 3.28 6.31 2.63
CA ALA A 55 2.20 6.47 3.60
C ALA A 55 0.87 5.90 3.06
N ALA A 56 0.58 6.10 1.77
CA ALA A 56 -0.59 5.54 1.12
C ALA A 56 -0.53 4.01 1.04
N LEU A 57 0.64 3.43 0.73
CA LEU A 57 0.83 1.97 0.77
C LEU A 57 0.61 1.40 2.17
N LYS A 58 1.19 2.03 3.20
CA LYS A 58 0.97 1.64 4.61
C LYS A 58 -0.50 1.73 5.01
N HIS A 59 -1.21 2.74 4.51
CA HIS A 59 -2.64 2.88 4.75
C HIS A 59 -3.45 1.74 4.12
N LEU A 60 -3.21 1.43 2.83
CA LEU A 60 -3.87 0.33 2.12
C LEU A 60 -3.55 -1.05 2.72
N ALA A 61 -2.33 -1.23 3.25
CA ALA A 61 -1.92 -2.49 3.86
C ALA A 61 -2.72 -2.85 5.14
N LYS A 62 -3.36 -1.87 5.80
CA LYS A 62 -4.15 -2.09 7.02
C LYS A 62 -5.34 -3.03 6.81
N SER A 63 -5.96 -3.01 5.63
CA SER A 63 -7.10 -3.87 5.26
C SER A 63 -6.68 -5.16 4.54
N CYS A 64 -5.38 -5.37 4.31
CA CYS A 64 -4.87 -6.51 3.53
C CYS A 64 -4.59 -7.77 4.37
N GLU A 65 -4.71 -7.69 5.69
CA GLU A 65 -4.38 -8.76 6.64
C GLU A 65 -2.99 -9.39 6.41
N PHE A 66 -1.96 -8.58 6.18
CA PHE A 66 -0.59 -9.10 6.00
C PHE A 66 0.03 -9.62 7.30
N LYS A 67 -0.46 -9.19 8.47
CA LYS A 67 0.02 -9.62 9.80
C LYS A 67 1.55 -9.46 9.88
N GLU A 68 2.27 -10.53 10.19
CA GLU A 68 3.72 -10.56 10.34
C GLU A 68 4.47 -10.29 9.03
N SER A 69 3.84 -10.52 7.87
CA SER A 69 4.44 -10.29 6.55
C SER A 69 4.27 -8.87 6.02
N LEU A 70 3.81 -7.92 6.86
CA LEU A 70 3.56 -6.52 6.44
C LEU A 70 4.80 -5.87 5.82
N ASP A 71 5.95 -5.98 6.50
CA ASP A 71 7.18 -5.33 6.07
C ASP A 71 7.69 -5.91 4.74
N ASP A 72 7.56 -7.23 4.54
CA ASP A 72 7.92 -7.89 3.29
C ASP A 72 7.00 -7.46 2.15
N ASN A 73 5.68 -7.38 2.38
CA ASN A 73 4.74 -6.92 1.36
C ASN A 73 4.97 -5.45 0.96
N LEU A 74 5.31 -4.58 1.92
CA LEU A 74 5.69 -3.20 1.65
C LEU A 74 7.00 -3.11 0.85
N ARG A 75 8.00 -3.91 1.22
CA ARG A 75 9.29 -3.98 0.51
C ARG A 75 9.10 -4.45 -0.92
N ASP A 76 8.34 -5.52 -1.13
CA ASP A 76 8.07 -6.07 -2.46
C ASP A 76 7.32 -5.07 -3.34
N GLN A 77 6.31 -4.39 -2.79
CA GLN A 77 5.56 -3.38 -3.55
C GLN A 77 6.45 -2.20 -3.95
N PHE A 78 7.33 -1.76 -3.05
CA PHE A 78 8.28 -0.70 -3.37
C PHE A 78 9.31 -1.15 -4.41
N ALA A 79 9.81 -2.39 -4.33
CA ALA A 79 10.73 -2.96 -5.32
C ALA A 79 10.08 -3.08 -6.71
N GLN A 80 8.82 -3.53 -6.77
CA GLN A 80 8.05 -3.58 -8.03
C GLN A 80 7.87 -2.20 -8.65
N TYR A 81 7.55 -1.21 -7.82
CA TYR A 81 7.46 0.19 -8.24
C TYR A 81 8.79 0.71 -8.83
N MET A 82 9.91 0.46 -8.15
CA MET A 82 11.25 0.85 -8.62
C MET A 82 11.62 0.17 -9.94
N ALA A 83 11.33 -1.12 -10.08
CA ALA A 83 11.56 -1.86 -11.33
C ALA A 83 10.73 -1.28 -12.49
N ALA A 84 9.47 -0.93 -12.25
CA ALA A 84 8.62 -0.27 -13.24
C ALA A 84 9.17 1.10 -13.66
N LEU A 85 9.64 1.91 -12.70
CA LEU A 85 10.29 3.18 -13.00
C LEU A 85 11.55 3.00 -13.84
N LYS A 86 12.44 2.07 -13.46
CA LYS A 86 13.66 1.77 -14.22
C LYS A 86 13.34 1.35 -15.65
N HIS A 87 12.30 0.54 -15.85
CA HIS A 87 11.85 0.15 -17.18
C HIS A 87 11.36 1.36 -17.99
N LEU A 88 10.52 2.23 -17.40
CA LEU A 88 10.03 3.45 -18.06
C LEU A 88 11.15 4.44 -18.37
N ALA A 89 12.16 4.52 -17.50
CA ALA A 89 13.32 5.39 -17.65
C ALA A 89 14.37 4.84 -18.64
N LYS A 90 14.23 3.60 -19.14
CA LYS A 90 15.22 2.96 -20.02
C LYS A 90 15.48 3.74 -21.31
N SER A 91 14.48 4.44 -21.83
CA SER A 91 14.61 5.28 -23.02
C SER A 91 14.94 6.74 -22.71
N CYS A 92 15.11 7.10 -21.43
CA CYS A 92 15.51 8.43 -21.02
C CYS A 92 17.04 8.54 -21.03
N GLU A 93 17.58 9.72 -21.34
CA GLU A 93 19.03 9.97 -21.41
C GLU A 93 19.70 10.11 -20.03
N PHE A 94 19.24 9.37 -19.02
CA PHE A 94 19.78 9.43 -17.66
C PHE A 94 21.17 8.78 -17.52
N LYS A 95 21.58 7.95 -18.49
CA LYS A 95 22.90 7.28 -18.51
C LYS A 95 23.16 6.57 -17.16
N GLU A 96 24.36 6.74 -16.60
CA GLU A 96 24.79 6.13 -15.33
C GLU A 96 24.16 6.77 -14.09
N SER A 97 23.46 7.91 -14.23
CA SER A 97 22.89 8.66 -13.09
C SER A 97 21.50 8.21 -12.65
N LEU A 98 20.87 7.27 -13.36
CA LEU A 98 19.50 6.84 -13.04
C LEU A 98 19.39 6.27 -11.63
N ASP A 99 20.32 5.39 -11.24
CA ASP A 99 20.30 4.75 -9.92
C ASP A 99 20.57 5.76 -8.79
N ASP A 100 21.46 6.73 -9.03
CA ASP A 100 21.74 7.82 -8.09
C ASP A 100 20.53 8.73 -7.90
N ASN A 101 19.85 9.11 -8.98
CA ASN A 101 18.64 9.93 -8.92
C ASN A 101 17.50 9.22 -8.19
N LEU A 102 17.32 7.92 -8.43
CA LEU A 102 16.31 7.11 -7.75
C LEU A 102 16.63 6.95 -6.26
N ARG A 103 17.91 6.74 -5.92
CA ARG A 103 18.41 6.75 -4.54
C ARG A 103 18.10 8.07 -3.86
N ASP A 104 18.48 9.19 -4.47
CA ASP A 104 18.32 10.52 -3.89
C ASP A 104 16.84 10.87 -3.68
N GLN A 105 15.98 10.49 -4.63
CA GLN A 105 14.54 10.67 -4.50
C GLN A 105 13.96 9.84 -3.34
N PHE A 106 14.47 8.63 -3.12
CA PHE A 106 14.05 7.81 -1.97
C PHE A 106 14.58 8.37 -0.64
N VAL A 107 15.87 8.67 -0.56
CA VAL A 107 16.55 9.11 0.66
C VAL A 107 16.03 10.48 1.11
N SER A 108 15.79 11.42 0.18
CA SER A 108 15.17 12.72 0.48
C SER A 108 13.78 12.57 1.12
N GLY A 109 13.06 11.50 0.79
CA GLY A 109 11.77 11.13 1.36
C GLY A 109 11.84 10.47 2.74
N LEU A 110 12.99 10.28 3.38
CA LEU A 110 13.01 9.68 4.72
C LEU A 110 12.66 10.71 5.80
N GLN A 111 11.82 10.31 6.77
CA GLN A 111 11.45 11.19 7.91
C GLN A 111 12.53 11.22 8.99
N ASN A 112 13.38 10.19 9.07
CA ASN A 112 14.46 10.13 10.04
C ASN A 112 15.71 10.82 9.47
N GLU A 113 15.99 12.03 9.96
CA GLU A 113 17.10 12.86 9.48
C GLU A 113 18.48 12.23 9.70
N MET A 114 18.67 11.49 10.80
CA MET A 114 19.93 10.80 11.07
C MET A 114 20.16 9.68 10.04
N VAL A 115 19.11 8.91 9.72
CA VAL A 115 19.18 7.86 8.70
C VAL A 115 19.36 8.47 7.31
N LYS A 116 18.64 9.54 6.99
CA LYS A 116 18.77 10.29 5.73
C LYS A 116 20.20 10.77 5.49
N GLN A 117 20.81 11.44 6.47
CA GLN A 117 22.19 11.94 6.37
C GLN A 117 23.20 10.80 6.18
N ARG A 118 23.02 9.67 6.88
CA ARG A 118 23.89 8.49 6.73
C ARG A 118 23.76 7.86 5.35
N LEU A 119 22.54 7.73 4.83
CA LEU A 119 22.29 7.11 3.52
C LEU A 119 22.79 7.99 2.35
N PHE A 120 22.71 9.33 2.47
CA PHE A 120 23.31 10.24 1.49
C PHE A 120 24.84 10.18 1.48
N ALA A 121 25.47 9.91 2.63
CA ALA A 121 26.92 9.80 2.72
C ALA A 121 27.48 8.45 2.25
N GLU A 122 26.63 7.43 2.10
CA GLU A 122 27.03 6.07 1.77
C GLU A 122 27.10 5.87 0.26
N LYS A 123 28.30 5.64 -0.26
CA LYS A 123 28.54 5.48 -1.71
C LYS A 123 28.05 4.13 -2.22
N ALA A 124 27.96 3.11 -1.36
CA ALA A 124 27.75 1.72 -1.76
C ALA A 124 26.29 1.22 -1.80
N ILE A 125 25.27 2.07 -1.65
CA ILE A 125 23.87 1.62 -1.57
C ILE A 125 23.25 1.38 -2.94
N ASN A 126 23.46 0.21 -3.53
CA ASN A 126 22.87 -0.10 -4.83
C ASN A 126 21.34 -0.24 -4.73
N PHE A 127 20.60 0.53 -5.53
CA PHE A 127 19.14 0.43 -5.73
C PHE A 127 18.82 -0.26 -7.04
#